data_AF-A0A0A6CSX7-F1
#
_entry.id   AF-A0A0A6CSX7-F1
#
_cell.length_a   1.000
_cell.length_b   1.000
_cell.length_c   1.000
_cell.angle_alpha   90.00
_cell.angle_beta   90.00
_cell.angle_gamma   90.00
#
_symmetry.space_group_name_H-M   'P 1'
#
loop_
_entity.id
_entity.type
_entity.pdbx_description
1 polymer ?
#
loop_
_entity_poly.entity_id
_entity_poly.type
_entity_poly.pdbx_seq_one_letter_code
_entity_poly.pdbx_strand_id
1 'polypeptide(L)' 'PDARRATLDAALAALGSAPHRPLARYDDHATDAILTAAWLRANAKNADFWCPRAMTSLIAATEGWTFGVT' A
#
# COMPACT_ATOMS: atom_id res chain seq x y z
N PRO A 1 20.58 9.62 2.37
CA PRO A 1 19.62 10.21 1.41
C PRO A 1 19.46 9.34 0.15
N ASP A 2 20.57 9.02 -0.52
CA ASP A 2 20.55 8.26 -1.78
C ASP A 2 20.09 6.81 -1.62
N ALA A 3 20.48 6.13 -0.53
CA ALA A 3 20.04 4.76 -0.27
C ALA A 3 18.51 4.66 -0.10
N ARG A 4 17.88 5.55 0.69
CA ARG A 4 16.41 5.55 0.89
C ARG A 4 15.65 5.84 -0.40
N ARG A 5 16.17 6.77 -1.20
CA ARG A 5 15.64 7.10 -2.53
C ARG A 5 15.67 5.87 -3.43
N ALA A 6 16.84 5.23 -3.56
CA ALA A 6 17.02 4.05 -4.40
C ALA A 6 16.13 2.88 -3.94
N THR A 7 16.02 2.65 -2.63
CA THR A 7 15.12 1.64 -2.07
C THR A 7 13.65 1.91 -2.41
N LEU A 8 13.20 3.16 -2.28
CA LEU A 8 11.82 3.52 -2.63
C LEU A 8 11.55 3.33 -4.12
N ASP A 9 12.47 3.77 -4.99
CA ASP A 9 12.35 3.57 -6.44
C ASP A 9 12.33 2.08 -6.84
N ALA A 10 13.15 1.25 -6.20
CA ALA A 10 13.13 -0.20 -6.42
C ALA A 10 11.80 -0.84 -5.99
N ALA A 11 11.26 -0.45 -4.83
CA ALA A 11 9.98 -0.93 -4.35
C ALA A 11 8.82 -0.46 -5.26
N LEU A 12 8.86 0.78 -5.74
CA LEU A 12 7.88 1.29 -6.71
C LEU A 12 7.93 0.53 -8.03
N ALA A 13 9.12 0.20 -8.53
CA ALA A 13 9.29 -0.61 -9.73
C ALA A 13 8.68 -2.01 -9.56
N ALA A 14 8.87 -2.65 -8.40
CA ALA A 14 8.24 -3.94 -8.09
C ALA A 14 6.71 -3.88 -8.07
N LEU A 15 6.13 -2.72 -7.74
CA LEU A 15 4.69 -2.44 -7.82
C LEU A 15 4.22 -1.94 -9.20
N GLY A 16 5.09 -1.97 -10.22
CA GLY A 16 4.77 -1.47 -11.56
C GLY A 16 4.56 0.05 -11.63
N SER A 17 5.14 0.79 -10.68
CA SER A 17 5.06 2.25 -10.61
C SER A 17 6.30 2.91 -11.18
N ALA A 18 6.13 4.10 -11.75
CA ALA A 18 7.26 4.95 -12.12
C ALA A 18 8.05 5.39 -10.86
N PRO A 19 9.33 5.75 -11.02
CA PRO A 19 10.13 6.35 -9.95
C PRO A 19 9.47 7.60 -9.36
N HIS A 20 9.70 7.84 -8.07
CA HIS A 20 9.16 9.02 -7.39
C HIS A 20 9.99 10.28 -7.69
N ARG A 21 9.35 11.44 -7.52
CA ARG A 21 10.07 12.73 -7.48
C ARG A 21 10.78 12.87 -6.14
N PRO A 22 11.99 13.47 -6.09
CA PRO A 22 12.71 13.66 -4.84
C PRO A 22 11.84 14.31 -3.76
N LEU A 23 11.86 13.73 -2.56
CA LEU A 23 11.16 14.26 -1.39
C LEU A 23 12.07 15.22 -0.61
N ALA A 24 11.47 16.20 0.06
CA ALA A 24 12.18 17.06 1.00
C ALA A 24 12.75 16.26 2.18
N ARG A 25 12.04 15.21 2.61
CA ARG A 25 12.48 14.26 3.64
C ARG A 25 11.97 12.86 3.32
N TYR A 26 12.80 11.86 3.62
CA TYR A 26 12.45 10.43 3.54
C TYR A 26 12.28 9.89 4.96
N ASP A 27 11.16 10.24 5.57
CA ASP A 27 10.64 9.57 6.76
C ASP A 27 9.70 8.43 6.35
N ASP A 28 9.45 7.54 7.31
CA ASP A 28 8.58 6.38 7.16
C ASP A 28 7.19 6.80 6.68
N HIS A 29 6.60 7.81 7.30
CA HIS A 29 5.27 8.30 6.94
C HIS A 29 5.15 8.68 5.46
N ALA A 30 6.09 9.46 4.92
CA ALA A 30 6.06 9.86 3.52
C ALA A 30 6.29 8.67 2.57
N THR A 31 7.25 7.79 2.88
CA THR A 31 7.54 6.64 2.02
C THR A 31 6.42 5.60 2.05
N ASP A 32 5.81 5.36 3.21
CA ASP A 32 4.70 4.42 3.38
C ASP A 32 3.45 4.90 2.66
N ALA A 33 3.16 6.22 2.71
CA ALA A 33 2.04 6.80 1.98
C ALA A 33 2.20 6.62 0.46
N ILE A 34 3.40 6.83 -0.08
CA ILE A 34 3.70 6.65 -1.50
C ILE A 34 3.59 5.18 -1.91
N LEU A 35 4.16 4.27 -1.13
CA LEU A 35 4.07 2.83 -1.39
C LEU A 35 2.63 2.32 -1.30
N THR A 36 1.87 2.77 -0.30
CA THR A 36 0.45 2.43 -0.13
C THR A 36 -0.37 2.92 -1.32
N ALA A 37 -0.17 4.16 -1.77
CA ALA A 37 -0.86 4.69 -2.93
C ALA A 37 -0.50 3.94 -4.23
N ALA A 38 0.77 3.54 -4.39
CA ALA A 38 1.22 2.71 -5.50
C ALA A 38 0.55 1.34 -5.52
N TRP A 39 0.51 0.67 -4.37
CA TRP A 39 -0.15 -0.62 -4.22
C TRP A 39 -1.66 -0.52 -4.47
N LEU A 40 -2.33 0.49 -3.90
CA LEU A 40 -3.76 0.72 -4.10
C LEU A 40 -4.08 0.96 -5.58
N ARG A 41 -3.28 1.74 -6.31
CA ARG A 41 -3.50 1.95 -7.74
C ARG A 41 -3.48 0.65 -8.54
N ALA A 42 -2.60 -0.28 -8.19
CA ALA A 42 -2.49 -1.57 -8.86
C ALA A 42 -3.60 -2.55 -8.44
N ASN A 43 -4.05 -2.51 -7.18
CA ASN A 43 -4.84 -3.58 -6.58
C ASN A 43 -6.28 -3.20 -6.20
N ALA A 44 -6.66 -1.92 -6.23
CA ALA A 44 -7.98 -1.46 -5.78
C ALA A 44 -9.15 -2.11 -6.55
N LYS A 45 -8.94 -2.52 -7.81
CA LYS A 45 -9.97 -3.19 -8.61
C LYS A 45 -10.05 -4.70 -8.38
N ASN A 46 -9.13 -5.29 -7.61
CA ASN A 46 -9.18 -6.71 -7.30
C ASN A 46 -10.11 -6.93 -6.09
N ALA A 47 -11.31 -7.42 -6.35
CA ALA A 47 -12.33 -7.64 -5.33
C ALA A 47 -11.90 -8.64 -4.25
N ASP A 48 -11.01 -9.58 -4.55
CA ASP A 48 -10.58 -10.63 -3.61
C ASP A 48 -9.82 -10.06 -2.40
N PHE A 49 -9.18 -8.88 -2.54
CA PHE A 49 -8.50 -8.22 -1.42
C PHE A 49 -9.45 -7.48 -0.47
N TRP A 50 -10.65 -7.15 -0.94
CA TRP A 50 -11.65 -6.40 -0.17
C TRP A 50 -12.74 -7.32 0.38
N CYS A 51 -12.97 -8.46 -0.27
CA CYS A 51 -13.91 -9.49 0.17
C CYS A 51 -13.23 -10.86 0.13
N PRO A 52 -12.22 -11.11 1.00
CA PRO A 52 -11.52 -12.38 0.98
C PRO A 52 -12.47 -13.51 1.41
N ARG A 53 -12.30 -14.71 0.86
CA ARG A 53 -13.16 -15.88 1.15
C ARG A 53 -13.29 -16.20 2.65
N ALA A 54 -12.26 -15.91 3.43
CA ALA A 54 -12.25 -16.12 4.87
C ALA A 54 -13.04 -15.04 5.65
N MET A 55 -13.51 -13.97 5.01
CA MET A 55 -14.26 -12.89 5.64
C MET A 55 -15.65 -13.38 6.05
N THR A 56 -15.78 -13.77 7.32
CA THR A 56 -17.06 -14.08 7.96
C THR A 56 -17.60 -12.83 8.65
N SER A 57 -18.90 -12.80 8.98
CA SER A 57 -19.50 -11.68 9.74
C SER A 57 -18.84 -11.45 11.10
N LEU A 58 -18.33 -12.52 11.74
CA LEU A 58 -17.58 -12.39 13.00
C LEU A 58 -16.26 -11.65 12.78
N ILE A 59 -15.49 -12.07 11.76
CA ILE A 59 -14.21 -11.43 11.42
C ILE A 59 -14.43 -9.99 10.98
N ALA A 60 -15.44 -9.69 10.16
CA ALA A 60 -15.77 -8.32 9.79
C ALA A 60 -16.09 -7.45 11.02
N ALA A 61 -16.86 -7.98 11.99
CA ALA A 61 -17.19 -7.25 13.21
C ALA A 61 -15.99 -7.00 14.14
N THR A 62 -15.00 -7.91 14.19
CA THR A 62 -13.87 -7.82 15.12
C THR A 62 -12.60 -7.23 14.50
N GLU A 63 -12.42 -7.39 13.19
CA GLU A 63 -11.19 -7.05 12.46
C GLU A 63 -11.44 -6.14 11.24
N GLY A 64 -12.70 -5.96 10.81
CA GLY A 64 -13.05 -5.13 9.66
C GLY A 64 -12.61 -3.67 9.79
N TRP A 65 -12.50 -3.16 11.03
CA TRP A 65 -11.97 -1.82 11.32
C TRP A 65 -10.51 -1.63 10.90
N THR A 66 -9.71 -2.70 10.87
CA THR A 66 -8.29 -2.66 10.48
C THR A 66 -8.15 -2.58 8.96
N PHE A 67 -9.06 -3.21 8.23
CA PHE A 67 -8.95 -3.41 6.77
C PHE A 67 -9.98 -2.61 5.96
N GLY A 68 -10.90 -1.89 6.62
CA GLY A 68 -11.96 -1.12 5.96
C GLY A 68 -13.01 -1.99 5.27
N VAL A 69 -13.19 -3.23 5.74
CA VAL A 69 -14.19 -4.18 5.22
C VAL A 69 -15.33 -4.29 6.22
N THR A 70 -16.57 -4.14 5.75
CA THR A 70 -17.80 -4.18 6.58
C THR A 70 -18.61 -5.43 6.33
#